data_AF-A0A0L6UQS9-F1
#
_entry.id   AF-A0A0L6UQS9-F1
#
_cell.length_a   1.000
_cell.length_b   1.000
_cell.length_c   1.000
_cell.angle_alpha   90.00
_cell.angle_beta   90.00
_cell.angle_gamma   90.00
#
_symmetry.space_group_name_H-M   'P 1'
#
loop_
_entity.id
_entity.type
_entity.pdbx_description
1 polymer ?
#
loop_
_entity_poly.entity_id
_entity_poly.type
_entity_poly.pdbx_seq_one_letter_code
_entity_poly.pdbx_strand_id
1 'polypeptide(L)'
;MKLQRDKLKQYQKKIEHILKLEQDIAKQSLLENNKPKALLALRKKKFQENLLSKTDQQLETLQNLVSSVEFSLIEKDVLFGLNQGNQILKEIHKELSLENVEKLMGETADSIAYQNEIDELLMSKMTNEEEEEVHKELQLLQSLNLQRCICVTNAQAVDPQPMPVAPSPSVSLSLPDVPTTALPTADTTSRLQISAISAAVDESSLVVDSTESRQQEAIPA
;
A
#
# COMPACT_ATOMS: atom_id res chain seq x y z
N MET A 1 -14.96 6.82 20.21
CA MET A 1 -13.79 7.74 20.16
C MET A 1 -14.15 9.18 19.77
N LYS A 2 -14.79 9.46 18.62
CA LYS A 2 -15.12 10.84 18.19
C LYS A 2 -15.90 11.66 19.24
N LEU A 3 -16.94 11.08 19.83
CA LEU A 3 -17.74 11.72 20.89
C LEU A 3 -16.91 12.07 22.15
N GLN A 4 -15.94 11.23 22.54
CA GLN A 4 -15.10 11.48 23.71
C GLN A 4 -14.13 12.64 23.46
N ARG A 5 -13.51 12.67 22.28
CA ARG A 5 -12.67 13.80 21.84
C ARG A 5 -13.46 15.11 21.85
N ASP A 6 -14.68 15.09 21.33
CA ASP A 6 -15.52 16.29 21.25
C ASP A 6 -15.96 16.76 22.64
N LYS A 7 -16.27 15.83 23.56
CA LYS A 7 -16.50 16.13 24.98
C LYS A 7 -15.27 16.75 25.63
N LEU A 8 -14.06 16.21 25.44
CA LEU A 8 -12.83 16.77 26.01
C LEU A 8 -12.58 18.20 25.50
N LYS A 9 -12.80 18.47 24.21
CA LYS A 9 -12.72 19.84 23.66
C LYS A 9 -13.74 20.79 24.29
N GLN A 10 -14.95 20.33 24.57
CA GLN A 10 -15.94 21.14 25.29
C GLN A 10 -15.50 21.41 26.73
N TYR A 11 -14.92 20.43 27.42
CA TYR A 11 -14.35 20.61 28.77
C TYR A 11 -13.17 21.58 28.77
N GLN A 12 -12.27 21.49 27.79
CA GLN A 12 -11.15 22.42 27.60
C GLN A 12 -11.64 23.88 27.53
N LYS A 13 -12.62 24.17 26.66
CA LYS A 13 -13.24 25.50 26.54
C LYS A 13 -13.88 25.99 27.84
N LYS A 14 -14.53 25.08 28.59
CA LYS A 14 -15.11 25.41 29.90
C LYS A 14 -14.03 25.78 30.91
N ILE A 15 -12.94 25.02 30.99
CA ILE A 15 -11.82 25.28 31.90
C ILE A 15 -11.14 26.60 31.56
N GLU A 16 -10.90 26.89 30.27
CA GLU A 16 -10.35 28.18 29.82
C GLU A 16 -11.22 29.37 30.23
N HIS A 17 -12.55 29.23 30.17
CA HIS A 17 -13.47 30.27 30.63
C HIS A 17 -13.35 30.49 32.14
N ILE A 18 -13.34 29.41 32.93
CA ILE A 18 -13.20 29.50 34.39
C ILE A 18 -11.84 30.12 34.76
N LEU A 19 -10.77 29.77 34.06
CA LEU A 19 -9.42 30.31 34.29
C LEU A 19 -9.39 31.84 34.12
N LYS A 20 -10.07 32.37 33.09
CA LYS A 20 -10.24 33.82 32.90
C LYS A 20 -10.99 34.46 34.07
N LEU A 21 -12.11 33.85 34.48
CA LEU A 21 -12.90 34.34 35.62
C LEU A 21 -12.06 34.35 36.91
N GLU A 22 -11.31 33.30 37.21
CA GLU A 22 -10.47 33.23 38.41
C GLU A 22 -9.32 34.22 38.37
N GLN A 23 -8.76 34.48 37.19
CA GLN A 23 -7.77 35.53 37.00
C GLN A 23 -8.35 36.92 37.27
N ASP A 24 -9.58 37.19 36.84
CA ASP A 24 -10.22 38.48 37.10
C ASP A 24 -10.65 38.63 38.56
N ILE A 25 -11.14 37.57 39.19
CA ILE A 25 -11.43 37.54 40.64
C ILE A 25 -10.15 37.79 41.44
N ALA A 26 -9.02 37.20 41.04
CA ALA A 26 -7.73 37.44 41.68
C ALA A 26 -7.32 38.91 41.57
N LYS A 27 -7.43 39.53 40.38
CA LYS A 27 -7.15 40.96 40.17
C LYS A 27 -8.05 41.85 41.03
N GLN A 28 -9.36 41.61 41.04
CA GLN A 28 -10.32 42.37 41.84
C GLN A 28 -10.02 42.26 43.33
N SER A 29 -9.71 41.05 43.81
CA SER A 29 -9.38 40.81 45.23
C SER A 29 -8.09 41.53 45.67
N LEU A 30 -7.15 41.76 44.75
CA LEU A 30 -5.96 42.57 45.01
C LEU A 30 -6.28 44.07 45.10
N LEU A 31 -7.20 44.57 44.27
CA LEU A 31 -7.69 45.97 44.36
C LEU A 31 -8.42 46.21 45.68
N GLU A 32 -9.21 45.24 46.14
CA GLU A 32 -9.92 45.24 47.43
C GLU A 32 -8.98 45.05 48.65
N ASN A 33 -7.66 44.91 48.44
CA ASN A 33 -6.65 44.56 49.47
C ASN A 33 -6.92 43.25 50.24
N ASN A 34 -7.81 42.40 49.74
CA ASN A 34 -8.15 41.11 50.35
C ASN A 34 -7.20 40.00 49.88
N LYS A 35 -6.02 39.97 50.50
CA LYS A 35 -4.95 38.99 50.24
C LYS A 35 -5.38 37.51 50.36
N PRO A 36 -6.12 37.06 51.39
CA PRO A 36 -6.47 35.64 51.50
C PRO A 36 -7.41 35.17 50.37
N LYS A 37 -8.35 36.02 49.93
CA LYS A 37 -9.23 35.73 48.79
C LYS A 37 -8.47 35.66 47.47
N ALA A 38 -7.51 36.56 47.25
CA ALA A 38 -6.64 36.54 46.08
C ALA A 38 -5.78 35.25 46.03
N LEU A 39 -5.19 34.85 47.15
CA LEU A 39 -4.40 33.60 47.23
C LEU A 39 -5.23 32.36 46.92
N LEU A 40 -6.48 32.30 47.40
CA LEU A 40 -7.37 31.19 47.10
C LEU A 40 -7.71 31.12 45.60
N ALA A 41 -8.01 32.27 44.98
CA ALA A 41 -8.29 32.34 43.55
C ALA A 41 -7.08 31.89 42.71
N LEU A 42 -5.86 32.30 43.07
CA LEU A 42 -4.64 31.87 42.39
C LEU A 42 -4.36 30.37 42.55
N ARG A 43 -4.65 29.77 43.71
CA ARG A 43 -4.53 28.32 43.92
C ARG A 43 -5.51 27.54 43.04
N LYS A 44 -6.76 27.99 42.95
CA LYS A 44 -7.76 27.38 42.06
C LYS A 44 -7.35 27.49 40.58
N LYS A 45 -6.81 28.66 40.19
CA LYS A 45 -6.29 28.87 38.84
C LYS A 45 -5.20 27.85 38.53
N LYS A 46 -4.26 27.65 39.46
CA LYS A 46 -3.17 26.69 39.25
C LYS A 46 -3.64 25.25 39.12
N PHE A 47 -4.66 24.87 39.89
CA PHE A 47 -5.29 23.56 39.78
C PHE A 47 -5.96 23.35 38.41
N GLN A 48 -6.66 24.37 37.90
CA GLN A 48 -7.30 24.34 36.58
C GLN A 48 -6.30 24.29 35.44
N GLU A 49 -5.18 25.02 35.53
CA GLU A 49 -4.07 24.90 34.58
C GLU A 49 -3.53 23.46 34.52
N ASN A 50 -3.37 22.80 35.67
CA ASN A 50 -2.93 21.40 35.71
C ASN A 50 -3.96 20.46 35.07
N LEU A 51 -5.26 20.70 35.33
CA LEU A 51 -6.34 19.92 34.73
C LEU A 51 -6.42 20.12 33.21
N LEU A 52 -6.19 21.34 32.73
CA LEU A 52 -6.11 21.66 31.31
C LEU A 52 -4.98 20.89 30.65
N SER A 53 -3.77 20.92 31.23
CA SER A 53 -2.62 20.19 30.72
C SER A 53 -2.86 18.66 30.66
N LYS A 54 -3.50 18.08 31.68
CA LYS A 54 -3.89 16.66 31.66
C LYS A 54 -4.91 16.36 30.56
N THR A 55 -5.86 17.26 30.35
CA THR A 55 -6.88 17.13 29.30
C THR A 55 -6.23 17.18 27.91
N ASP A 56 -5.25 18.05 27.71
CA ASP A 56 -4.52 18.17 26.44
C ASP A 56 -3.72 16.90 26.14
N GLN A 57 -3.03 16.33 27.15
CA GLN A 57 -2.32 15.04 27.01
C GLN A 57 -3.26 13.89 26.64
N GLN A 58 -4.45 13.84 27.26
CA GLN A 58 -5.47 12.85 26.93
C GLN A 58 -6.02 13.04 25.51
N LEU A 59 -6.18 14.29 25.07
CA LEU A 59 -6.63 14.60 23.74
C LEU A 59 -5.60 14.18 22.68
N GLU A 60 -4.32 14.42 22.91
CA GLU A 60 -3.21 13.95 22.07
C GLU A 60 -3.20 12.42 21.96
N THR A 61 -3.34 11.73 23.10
CA THR A 61 -3.42 10.26 23.15
C THR A 61 -4.58 9.75 22.30
N LEU A 62 -5.76 10.38 22.38
CA LEU A 62 -6.91 10.02 21.55
C LEU A 62 -6.71 10.32 20.07
N GLN A 63 -6.01 11.40 19.72
CA GLN A 63 -5.68 11.70 18.32
C GLN A 63 -4.76 10.63 17.73
N ASN A 64 -3.73 10.21 18.48
CA ASN A 64 -2.82 9.15 18.08
C ASN A 64 -3.56 7.82 17.89
N LEU A 65 -4.46 7.48 18.81
CA LEU A 65 -5.28 6.26 18.70
C LEU A 65 -6.22 6.30 17.48
N VAL A 66 -6.86 7.44 17.22
CA VAL A 66 -7.72 7.59 16.03
C VAL A 66 -6.91 7.45 14.75
N SER A 67 -5.75 8.11 14.66
CA SER A 67 -4.87 8.01 13.48
C SER A 67 -4.38 6.58 13.27
N SER A 68 -4.05 5.85 14.34
CA SER A 68 -3.64 4.45 14.26
C SER A 68 -4.78 3.56 13.74
N VAL A 69 -6.02 3.76 14.22
CA VAL A 69 -7.18 3.00 13.73
C VAL A 69 -7.48 3.31 12.26
N GLU A 70 -7.37 4.57 11.85
CA GLU A 70 -7.55 4.97 10.45
C GLU A 70 -6.48 4.34 9.55
N PHE A 71 -5.23 4.32 9.99
CA PHE A 71 -4.15 3.64 9.28
C PHE A 71 -4.40 2.12 9.18
N SER A 72 -4.77 1.46 10.28
CA SER A 72 -5.07 0.01 10.27
C SER A 72 -6.27 -0.33 9.37
N LEU A 73 -7.25 0.58 9.23
CA LEU A 73 -8.34 0.39 8.29
C LEU A 73 -7.85 0.43 6.83
N ILE A 74 -7.01 1.41 6.50
CA ILE A 74 -6.39 1.50 5.17
C ILE A 74 -5.52 0.27 4.91
N GLU A 75 -4.71 -0.14 5.87
CA GLU A 75 -3.86 -1.33 5.78
C GLU A 75 -4.69 -2.58 5.50
N LYS A 76 -5.82 -2.76 6.20
CA LYS A 76 -6.76 -3.86 5.95
C LYS A 76 -7.30 -3.84 4.51
N ASP A 77 -7.65 -2.67 4.00
CA ASP A 77 -8.22 -2.51 2.67
C ASP A 77 -7.16 -2.74 1.58
N VAL A 78 -5.93 -2.26 1.79
CA VAL A 78 -4.79 -2.53 0.90
C VAL A 78 -4.48 -4.03 0.87
N LEU A 79 -4.40 -4.68 2.04
CA LEU A 79 -4.18 -6.13 2.12
C LEU A 79 -5.31 -6.91 1.44
N PHE A 80 -6.57 -6.48 1.59
CA PHE A 80 -7.69 -7.10 0.89
C PHE A 80 -7.58 -6.95 -0.63
N GLY A 81 -7.24 -5.74 -1.12
CA GLY A 81 -7.01 -5.49 -2.53
C GLY A 81 -5.87 -6.33 -3.12
N LEU A 82 -4.75 -6.45 -2.38
CA LEU A 82 -3.62 -7.30 -2.80
C LEU A 82 -4.00 -8.78 -2.85
N ASN A 83 -4.76 -9.28 -1.87
CA ASN A 83 -5.22 -10.67 -1.87
C ASN A 83 -6.17 -10.96 -3.03
N GLN A 84 -7.12 -10.06 -3.30
CA GLN A 84 -8.04 -10.19 -4.43
C GLN A 84 -7.29 -10.12 -5.77
N GLY A 85 -6.35 -9.19 -5.92
CA GLY A 85 -5.48 -9.11 -7.10
C GLY A 85 -4.64 -10.37 -7.30
N ASN A 86 -4.08 -10.94 -6.21
CA ASN A 86 -3.33 -12.18 -6.28
C ASN A 86 -4.20 -13.38 -6.69
N GLN A 87 -5.44 -13.44 -6.21
CA GLN A 87 -6.38 -14.48 -6.59
C GLN A 87 -6.74 -14.41 -8.08
N ILE A 88 -7.07 -13.22 -8.58
CA ILE A 88 -7.34 -12.99 -10.01
C ILE A 88 -6.10 -13.33 -10.84
N LEU A 89 -4.90 -12.92 -10.40
CA LEU A 89 -3.66 -13.24 -11.10
C LEU A 89 -3.41 -14.74 -11.17
N LYS A 90 -3.73 -15.49 -10.10
CA LYS A 90 -3.65 -16.97 -10.10
C LYS A 90 -4.65 -17.59 -11.07
N GLU A 91 -5.85 -17.04 -11.18
CA GLU A 91 -6.86 -17.49 -12.14
C GLU A 91 -6.37 -17.25 -13.58
N ILE A 92 -5.90 -16.04 -13.90
CA ILE A 92 -5.31 -15.71 -15.20
C ILE A 92 -4.11 -16.63 -15.50
N HIS A 93 -3.21 -16.82 -14.54
CA HIS A 93 -2.05 -17.69 -14.72
C HIS A 93 -2.46 -19.17 -14.94
N LYS A 94 -3.59 -19.60 -14.38
CA LYS A 94 -4.14 -20.94 -14.61
C LYS A 94 -4.75 -21.07 -16.00
N GLU A 95 -5.45 -20.04 -16.49
CA GLU A 95 -5.99 -20.03 -17.86
C GLU A 95 -4.89 -19.95 -18.92
N LEU A 96 -3.81 -19.21 -18.63
CA LEU A 96 -2.59 -19.11 -19.43
C LEU A 96 -1.60 -20.26 -19.17
N SER A 97 -2.07 -21.39 -18.63
CA SER A 97 -1.19 -22.51 -18.30
C SER A 97 -0.42 -23.00 -19.53
N LEU A 98 0.77 -23.55 -19.26
CA LEU A 98 1.66 -24.11 -20.28
C LEU A 98 0.96 -25.20 -21.12
N GLU A 99 0.05 -25.97 -20.50
CA GLU A 99 -0.79 -26.97 -21.17
C GLU A 99 -1.73 -26.37 -22.21
N ASN A 100 -2.38 -25.23 -21.91
CA ASN A 100 -3.24 -24.55 -22.88
C ASN A 100 -2.44 -23.95 -24.04
N VAL A 101 -1.24 -23.45 -23.76
CA VAL A 101 -0.33 -22.91 -24.79
C VAL A 101 0.21 -24.04 -25.67
N GLU A 102 0.63 -25.17 -25.07
CA GLU A 102 1.14 -26.34 -25.78
C GLU A 102 0.06 -26.98 -26.66
N LYS A 103 -1.18 -27.08 -26.15
CA LYS A 103 -2.34 -27.54 -26.91
C LYS A 103 -2.63 -26.61 -28.11
N LEU A 104 -2.64 -25.30 -27.91
CA LEU A 104 -2.86 -24.33 -29.00
C LEU A 104 -1.76 -24.41 -30.06
N MET A 105 -0.50 -24.56 -29.64
CA MET A 105 0.62 -24.74 -30.57
C MET A 105 0.51 -26.05 -31.35
N GLY A 106 0.09 -27.15 -30.70
CA GLY A 106 -0.19 -28.42 -31.36
C GLY A 106 -1.31 -28.30 -32.40
N GLU A 107 -2.47 -27.76 -32.02
CA GLU A 107 -3.60 -27.55 -32.93
C GLU A 107 -3.24 -26.63 -34.11
N THR A 108 -2.41 -25.61 -33.88
CA THR A 108 -1.92 -24.72 -34.94
C THR A 108 -0.95 -25.45 -35.86
N ALA A 109 -0.02 -26.25 -35.32
CA ALA A 109 0.91 -27.03 -36.11
C ALA A 109 0.19 -28.07 -36.98
N ASP A 110 -0.80 -28.78 -36.43
CA ASP A 110 -1.65 -29.73 -37.15
C ASP A 110 -2.47 -29.03 -38.23
N SER A 111 -3.03 -27.85 -37.94
CA SER A 111 -3.77 -27.05 -38.92
C SER A 111 -2.87 -26.56 -40.07
N ILE A 112 -1.64 -26.15 -39.77
CA ILE A 112 -0.64 -25.78 -40.77
C ILE A 112 -0.26 -27.00 -41.61
N ALA A 113 -0.05 -28.16 -41.00
CA ALA A 113 0.26 -29.39 -41.71
C ALA A 113 -0.88 -29.78 -42.67
N TYR A 114 -2.13 -29.70 -42.21
CA TYR A 114 -3.31 -29.95 -43.03
C TYR A 114 -3.44 -28.95 -44.18
N GLN A 115 -3.18 -27.66 -43.94
CA GLN A 115 -3.15 -26.66 -45.01
C GLN A 115 -2.08 -26.99 -46.04
N ASN A 116 -0.88 -27.37 -45.62
CA ASN A 116 0.20 -27.77 -46.54
C ASN A 116 -0.16 -29.02 -47.34
N GLU A 117 -0.84 -30.00 -46.74
CA GLU A 117 -1.33 -31.20 -47.45
C GLU A 117 -2.39 -30.82 -48.51
N ILE A 118 -3.31 -29.91 -48.18
CA ILE A 118 -4.27 -29.37 -49.15
C ILE A 118 -3.55 -28.63 -50.27
N ASP A 119 -2.56 -27.80 -49.93
CA ASP A 119 -1.79 -27.02 -50.90
C ASP A 119 -1.01 -27.97 -51.84
N GLU A 120 -0.41 -29.05 -51.32
CA GLU A 120 0.28 -30.05 -52.13
C GLU A 120 -0.68 -30.84 -53.02
N LEU A 121 -1.88 -31.19 -52.53
CA LEU A 121 -2.92 -31.83 -53.32
C LEU A 121 -3.45 -30.90 -54.43
N LEU A 122 -3.63 -29.61 -54.15
CA LEU A 122 -4.02 -28.61 -55.14
C LEU A 122 -2.94 -28.43 -56.20
N MET A 123 -1.66 -28.30 -55.79
CA MET A 123 -0.52 -28.22 -56.70
C MET A 123 -0.38 -29.48 -57.58
N SER A 124 -0.60 -30.67 -57.02
CA SER A 124 -0.54 -31.92 -57.79
C SER A 124 -1.68 -32.08 -58.79
N LYS A 125 -2.81 -31.38 -58.60
CA LYS A 125 -4.01 -31.49 -59.46
C LYS A 125 -4.10 -30.39 -60.50
N MET A 126 -3.48 -29.23 -60.29
CA MET A 126 -3.40 -28.16 -61.27
C MET A 126 -2.41 -28.47 -62.39
N THR A 127 -2.77 -28.09 -63.61
CA THR A 127 -1.85 -28.06 -64.75
C THR A 127 -1.05 -26.75 -64.76
N ASN A 128 0.14 -26.76 -65.37
CA ASN A 128 1.00 -25.56 -65.44
C ASN A 128 0.30 -24.34 -66.09
N GLU A 129 -0.65 -24.55 -67.00
CA GLU A 129 -1.41 -23.48 -67.64
C GLU A 129 -2.47 -22.86 -66.71
N GLU A 130 -3.13 -23.69 -65.88
CA GLU A 130 -4.07 -23.22 -64.86
C GLU A 130 -3.34 -22.45 -63.75
N GLU A 131 -2.13 -22.89 -63.37
CA GLU A 131 -1.30 -22.20 -62.37
C GLU A 131 -0.89 -20.79 -62.87
N GLU A 132 -0.56 -20.68 -64.16
CA GLU A 132 -0.22 -19.40 -64.78
C GLU A 132 -1.42 -18.46 -64.90
N GLU A 133 -2.64 -18.98 -65.08
CA GLU A 133 -3.88 -18.19 -65.06
C GLU A 133 -4.20 -17.66 -63.66
N VAL A 134 -4.07 -18.50 -62.62
CA VAL A 134 -4.20 -18.08 -61.21
C VAL A 134 -3.16 -17.02 -60.84
N HIS A 135 -1.91 -17.16 -61.28
CA HIS A 135 -0.88 -16.14 -61.06
C HIS A 135 -1.22 -14.81 -61.72
N LYS A 136 -1.78 -14.82 -62.94
CA LYS A 136 -2.25 -13.60 -63.63
C LYS A 136 -3.41 -12.94 -62.88
N GLU A 137 -4.38 -13.72 -62.39
CA GLU A 137 -5.49 -13.21 -61.57
C GLU A 137 -4.99 -12.62 -60.25
N LEU A 138 -4.07 -13.30 -59.56
CA LEU A 138 -3.45 -12.81 -58.33
C LEU A 138 -2.69 -11.50 -58.55
N GLN A 139 -1.94 -11.37 -59.65
CA GLN A 139 -1.26 -10.13 -60.01
C GLN A 139 -2.26 -8.99 -60.28
N LEU A 140 -3.38 -9.29 -60.93
CA LEU A 140 -4.47 -8.33 -61.14
C LEU A 140 -5.06 -7.89 -59.79
N LEU A 141 -5.39 -8.82 -58.90
CA LEU A 141 -5.92 -8.50 -57.56
C LEU A 141 -4.92 -7.71 -56.70
N GLN A 142 -3.63 -8.05 -56.76
CA GLN A 142 -2.57 -7.28 -56.11
C GLN A 142 -2.51 -5.85 -56.67
N SER A 143 -2.53 -5.69 -57.99
CA SER A 143 -2.54 -4.36 -58.62
C SER A 143 -3.77 -3.55 -58.21
N LEU A 144 -4.97 -4.16 -58.17
CA LEU A 144 -6.20 -3.52 -57.70
C LEU A 144 -6.14 -3.15 -56.22
N ASN A 145 -5.54 -3.99 -55.36
CA ASN A 145 -5.38 -3.69 -53.94
C ASN A 145 -4.38 -2.55 -53.72
N LEU A 146 -3.27 -2.53 -54.46
CA LEU A 146 -2.37 -1.39 -54.50
C LEU A 146 -3.08 -0.13 -55.02
N GLN A 147 -3.87 -0.22 -56.10
CA GLN A 147 -4.70 0.88 -56.61
C GLN A 147 -5.69 1.39 -55.56
N ARG A 148 -6.26 0.48 -54.76
CA ARG A 148 -7.18 0.79 -53.64
C ARG A 148 -6.45 1.42 -52.45
N CYS A 149 -5.18 1.07 -52.23
CA CYS A 149 -4.30 1.77 -51.29
C CYS A 149 -3.95 3.18 -51.79
N ILE A 150 -3.84 3.40 -53.11
CA ILE A 150 -3.50 4.69 -53.72
C ILE A 150 -4.70 5.67 -53.71
N CYS A 151 -5.95 5.21 -53.74
CA CYS A 151 -7.11 6.12 -53.68
C CYS A 151 -7.43 6.69 -52.28
N VAL A 152 -6.74 6.25 -51.22
CA VAL A 152 -6.84 6.85 -49.87
C VAL A 152 -5.82 7.98 -49.67
N THR A 153 -4.79 8.09 -50.50
CA THR A 153 -3.69 9.06 -50.28
C THR A 153 -3.86 10.41 -50.99
N ASN A 154 -4.92 10.59 -51.80
CA ASN A 154 -5.16 11.87 -52.50
C ASN A 154 -5.88 12.95 -51.68
N ALA A 155 -5.90 12.86 -50.35
CA ALA A 155 -6.28 13.97 -49.47
C ALA A 155 -5.10 14.83 -48.98
N GLN A 156 -3.84 14.46 -49.27
CA GLN A 156 -2.70 15.34 -48.92
C GLN A 156 -1.50 15.09 -49.84
N ALA A 157 -1.40 15.93 -50.87
CA ALA A 157 -0.12 16.22 -51.49
C ALA A 157 0.75 16.99 -50.48
N VAL A 158 1.70 16.30 -49.86
CA VAL A 158 2.87 16.93 -49.25
C VAL A 158 4.09 16.40 -49.99
N ASP A 159 4.88 17.33 -50.52
CA ASP A 159 6.16 17.16 -51.20
C ASP A 159 7.11 16.15 -50.51
N PRO A 160 8.02 15.50 -51.26
CA PRO A 160 8.91 14.47 -50.73
C PRO A 160 9.97 15.08 -49.83
N GLN A 161 9.81 14.91 -48.51
CA GLN A 161 10.87 15.17 -47.53
C GLN A 161 11.80 13.94 -47.43
N PRO A 162 13.13 14.13 -47.39
CA PRO A 162 14.10 13.03 -47.36
C PRO A 162 13.98 12.26 -46.04
N MET A 163 14.17 10.94 -46.12
CA MET A 163 13.94 9.99 -45.02
C MET A 163 14.62 10.43 -43.70
N PRO A 164 13.86 10.55 -42.59
CA PRO A 164 14.45 10.58 -41.27
C PRO A 164 14.76 9.15 -40.82
N VAL A 165 16.03 8.94 -40.47
CA VAL A 165 16.54 7.77 -39.75
C VAL A 165 15.59 7.42 -38.58
N ALA A 166 15.22 6.14 -38.47
CA ALA A 166 14.38 5.63 -37.41
C ALA A 166 14.94 6.03 -36.02
N PRO A 167 14.18 6.75 -35.19
CA PRO A 167 14.51 6.85 -33.78
C PRO A 167 13.99 5.59 -33.09
N SER A 168 14.88 4.90 -32.39
CA SER A 168 14.54 3.92 -31.37
C SER A 168 13.45 4.48 -30.44
N PRO A 169 12.38 3.73 -30.13
CA PRO A 169 11.35 4.22 -29.25
C PRO A 169 11.84 4.17 -27.80
N SER A 170 12.45 5.25 -27.32
CA SER A 170 12.53 5.55 -25.89
C SER A 170 11.16 6.05 -25.41
N VAL A 171 10.21 5.12 -25.27
CA VAL A 171 8.95 5.37 -24.57
C VAL A 171 9.26 5.41 -23.08
N SER A 172 9.37 6.60 -22.50
CA SER A 172 9.33 6.80 -21.05
C SER A 172 7.90 6.59 -20.55
N LEU A 173 7.53 5.32 -20.36
CA LEU A 173 6.38 4.91 -19.57
C LEU A 173 6.58 5.37 -18.13
N SER A 174 5.96 6.49 -17.75
CA SER A 174 5.89 6.93 -16.35
C SER A 174 4.82 6.11 -15.64
N LEU A 175 5.21 4.92 -15.19
CA LEU A 175 4.51 4.19 -14.14
C LEU A 175 4.55 5.04 -12.86
N PRO A 176 3.46 5.13 -12.08
CA PRO A 176 3.49 5.78 -10.78
C PRO A 176 4.49 5.06 -9.86
N ASP A 177 5.33 5.85 -9.16
CA ASP A 177 6.36 5.33 -8.27
C ASP A 177 5.77 4.42 -7.18
N VAL A 178 6.25 3.17 -7.15
CA VAL A 178 6.09 2.27 -6.01
C VAL A 178 6.82 2.92 -4.83
N PRO A 179 6.21 3.06 -3.65
CA PRO A 179 6.89 3.62 -2.49
C PRO A 179 8.12 2.77 -2.15
N THR A 180 9.30 3.31 -2.44
CA THR A 180 10.59 2.77 -1.99
C THR A 180 10.79 3.21 -0.54
N THR A 181 10.03 2.64 0.38
CA THR A 181 10.45 2.60 1.78
C THR A 181 11.34 1.38 1.91
N ALA A 182 12.64 1.60 2.01
CA ALA A 182 13.60 0.54 2.30
C ALA A 182 13.13 -0.25 3.54
N LEU A 183 13.01 -1.57 3.36
CA LEU A 183 12.88 -2.50 4.47
C LEU A 183 14.02 -2.21 5.47
N PRO A 184 13.75 -2.10 6.79
CA PRO A 184 14.82 -2.00 7.77
C PRO A 184 15.68 -3.26 7.61
N THR A 185 16.93 -3.06 7.20
CA THR A 185 17.94 -4.10 7.19
C THR A 185 18.03 -4.64 8.59
N ALA A 186 17.75 -5.94 8.75
CA ALA A 186 17.96 -6.65 9.99
C ALA A 186 19.45 -6.58 10.33
N ASP A 187 19.83 -5.61 11.16
CA ASP A 187 21.15 -5.56 11.76
C ASP A 187 21.34 -6.85 12.55
N THR A 188 22.20 -7.68 11.98
CA THR A 188 22.74 -8.87 12.60
C THR A 188 23.70 -8.41 13.70
N THR A 189 23.16 -7.90 14.80
CA THR A 189 23.95 -7.54 15.99
C THR A 189 23.22 -7.86 17.31
N SER A 190 21.95 -8.26 17.28
CA SER A 190 21.24 -8.71 18.50
C SER A 190 21.27 -10.23 18.73
N ARG A 191 21.80 -11.03 17.80
CA ARG A 191 21.80 -12.50 17.95
C ARG A 191 22.88 -13.06 18.89
N LEU A 192 23.89 -12.27 19.26
CA LEU A 192 24.91 -12.68 20.23
C LEU A 192 24.64 -12.18 21.66
N GLN A 193 23.60 -11.36 21.90
CA GLN A 193 23.22 -10.95 23.25
C GLN A 193 22.11 -11.81 23.87
N ILE A 194 21.30 -12.49 23.06
CA ILE A 194 20.24 -13.39 23.57
C ILE A 194 20.84 -14.69 24.14
N SER A 195 21.98 -15.18 23.62
CA SER A 195 22.67 -16.35 24.20
C SER A 195 23.45 -16.03 25.49
N ALA A 196 23.86 -14.78 25.70
CA ALA A 196 24.60 -14.38 26.91
C ALA A 196 23.67 -14.17 28.13
N ILE A 197 22.42 -13.75 27.91
CA ILE A 197 21.46 -13.56 29.01
C ILE A 197 20.90 -14.91 29.49
N SER A 198 20.76 -15.91 28.62
CA SER A 198 20.25 -17.23 29.05
C SER A 198 21.28 -18.08 29.81
N ALA A 199 22.58 -17.78 29.71
CA ALA A 199 23.62 -18.47 30.48
C ALA A 199 23.87 -17.83 31.87
N ALA A 200 23.57 -16.54 32.03
CA ALA A 200 23.77 -15.83 33.30
C ALA A 200 22.61 -16.00 34.31
N VAL A 201 21.46 -16.51 33.88
CA VAL A 201 20.31 -16.78 34.76
C VAL A 201 20.40 -18.16 35.44
N ASP A 202 21.20 -19.09 34.91
CA ASP A 202 21.29 -20.46 35.46
C ASP A 202 22.29 -20.59 36.61
N GLU A 203 23.29 -19.70 36.72
CA GLU A 203 24.31 -19.75 37.78
C GLU A 203 23.98 -18.92 39.02
N SER A 204 22.82 -18.23 39.04
CA SER A 204 22.34 -17.48 40.22
C SER A 204 21.22 -18.20 40.99
N SER A 205 20.85 -19.43 40.63
CA SER A 205 19.80 -20.19 41.33
C SER A 205 20.31 -21.20 42.38
N LEU A 206 21.62 -21.21 42.67
CA LEU A 206 22.25 -22.29 43.44
C LEU A 206 23.11 -21.84 44.64
N VAL A 207 22.79 -20.74 45.33
CA VAL A 207 23.30 -20.51 46.69
C VAL A 207 22.34 -19.67 47.54
N VAL A 208 21.37 -20.31 48.20
CA VAL A 208 21.03 -20.11 49.63
C VAL A 208 19.85 -21.03 49.98
N ASP A 209 20.17 -22.30 50.23
CA ASP A 209 19.40 -23.11 51.17
C ASP A 209 20.25 -23.25 52.45
N SER A 210 19.58 -23.31 53.60
CA SER A 210 20.13 -23.35 54.96
C SER A 210 20.48 -22.00 55.61
N THR A 211 19.50 -21.37 56.26
CA THR A 211 19.54 -21.13 57.72
C THR A 211 18.18 -20.68 58.27
N GLU A 212 17.77 -21.36 59.35
CA GLU A 212 16.93 -20.88 60.45
C GLU A 212 15.43 -20.62 60.25
N SER A 213 14.66 -21.67 60.54
CA SER A 213 13.93 -21.80 61.81
C SER A 213 13.25 -20.55 62.41
N ARG A 214 11.94 -20.75 62.66
CA ARG A 214 11.25 -20.56 63.95
C ARG A 214 10.19 -19.43 63.95
N GLN A 215 9.03 -19.79 64.54
CA GLN A 215 7.93 -18.94 65.03
C GLN A 215 6.97 -18.51 63.90
N GLN A 216 5.65 -18.69 63.96
CA GLN A 216 4.74 -18.91 65.08
C GLN A 216 3.33 -19.24 64.53
N GLU A 217 2.60 -20.08 65.28
CA GLU A 217 1.15 -20.04 65.57
C GLU A 217 0.15 -19.78 64.41
N ALA A 218 -0.64 -20.78 63.99
CA ALA A 218 -1.92 -21.19 64.60
C ALA A 218 -3.07 -20.19 64.41
N ILE A 219 -4.13 -20.62 63.70
CA ILE A 219 -5.56 -20.56 64.06
C ILE A 219 -6.32 -21.38 62.98
N PRO A 220 -7.12 -22.42 63.33
CA PRO A 220 -7.97 -23.12 62.38
C PRO A 220 -9.43 -22.62 62.39
N ALA A 221 -10.10 -22.89 61.25
CA ALA A 221 -11.54 -23.07 60.98
C ALA A 221 -12.58 -22.19 61.70
#